data_AF-Q05DG1-F1
#
_entry.id   AF-Q05DG1-F1
#
_cell.length_a   1.000
_cell.length_b   1.000
_cell.length_c   1.000
_cell.angle_alpha   90.00
_cell.angle_beta   90.00
_cell.angle_gamma   90.00
#
_symmetry.space_group_name_H-M   'P 1'
#
loop_
_entity.id
_entity.type
_entity.pdbx_description
1 polymer ?
#
loop_
_entity_poly.entity_id
_entity_poly.type
_entity_poly.pdbx_seq_one_letter_code
_entity_poly.pdbx_strand_id
1 'polypeptide(L)'
;MATSIGVSFSVGDGVPEAEKNAGEPENTYILRPVFQQRFRPSVVKDCIHAVLKEELANAEYSPEEMPQLTKHLSENIKDKKKKK
;
A
#
# COMPACT_ATOMS: atom_id res chain seq x y z
N MET A 1 26.52 -32.81 42.77
CA MET A 1 26.58 -33.42 41.43
C MET A 1 25.24 -34.08 41.17
N ALA A 2 24.38 -33.48 40.35
CA ALA A 2 23.08 -34.05 39.98
C ALA A 2 23.01 -34.09 38.46
N THR A 3 23.13 -35.28 37.89
CA THR A 3 22.90 -35.55 36.47
C THR A 3 21.44 -35.93 36.30
N SER A 4 20.67 -35.07 35.64
CA SER A 4 19.27 -35.33 35.30
C SER A 4 19.14 -35.58 33.80
N ILE A 5 18.58 -36.73 33.51
CA ILE A 5 18.43 -37.41 32.23
C ILE A 5 17.57 -36.60 31.25
N GLY A 6 17.95 -36.61 29.97
CA GLY A 6 17.24 -35.92 28.91
C GLY A 6 15.89 -36.56 28.59
N VAL A 7 14.87 -35.72 28.39
CA VAL A 7 13.61 -36.12 27.75
C VAL A 7 13.59 -35.57 26.34
N SER A 8 13.73 -36.47 25.37
CA SER A 8 13.50 -36.21 23.95
C SER A 8 11.99 -36.16 23.71
N PHE A 9 11.47 -34.98 23.36
CA PHE A 9 10.11 -34.85 22.85
C PHE A 9 10.14 -34.93 21.33
N SER A 10 9.75 -36.08 20.79
CA SER A 10 9.50 -36.25 19.37
C SER A 10 8.24 -35.45 19.00
N VAL A 11 8.44 -34.30 18.37
CA VAL A 11 7.37 -33.58 17.66
C VAL A 11 6.97 -34.44 16.46
N GLY A 12 5.76 -34.98 16.52
CA GLY A 12 5.04 -35.51 15.38
C GLY A 12 4.00 -34.51 14.88
N ASP A 13 3.77 -34.61 13.57
CA ASP A 13 2.53 -34.30 12.85
C ASP A 13 2.28 -32.87 12.35
N GLY A 14 1.71 -32.80 11.14
CA GLY A 14 1.02 -31.61 10.64
C GLY A 14 1.70 -30.83 9.52
N VAL A 15 1.51 -31.31 8.28
CA VAL A 15 1.26 -30.55 7.03
C VAL A 15 1.40 -29.01 7.10
N PRO A 16 2.24 -28.36 6.24
CA PRO A 16 2.18 -26.92 6.07
C PRO A 16 0.92 -26.55 5.26
N GLU A 17 -0.17 -26.26 5.97
CA GLU A 17 -1.37 -25.65 5.40
C GLU A 17 -1.04 -24.24 4.90
N ALA A 18 -0.82 -24.14 3.59
CA ALA A 18 -0.87 -22.89 2.86
C ALA A 18 -2.33 -22.47 2.70
N GLU A 19 -2.95 -21.95 3.76
CA GLU A 19 -4.31 -21.42 3.69
C GLU A 19 -4.38 -19.95 4.16
N LYS A 20 -4.29 -19.06 3.16
CA LYS A 20 -5.19 -17.93 2.91
C LYS A 20 -5.77 -17.21 4.14
N ASN A 21 -5.08 -16.17 4.59
CA ASN A 21 -5.72 -15.02 5.27
C ASN A 21 -5.24 -13.69 4.65
N ALA A 22 -5.59 -13.50 3.38
CA ALA A 22 -5.64 -12.17 2.79
C ALA A 22 -7.07 -11.66 2.92
N GLY A 23 -7.38 -10.89 3.96
CA GLY A 23 -8.58 -10.05 3.91
C GLY A 23 -9.43 -9.82 5.16
N GLU A 24 -8.91 -9.89 6.39
CA GLU A 24 -9.65 -9.30 7.52
C GLU A 24 -8.68 -8.67 8.53
N PRO A 25 -8.89 -7.42 9.00
CA PRO A 25 -8.08 -6.88 10.07
C PRO A 25 -8.52 -7.55 11.36
N GLU A 26 -7.74 -8.52 11.84
CA GLU A 26 -7.83 -8.96 13.23
C GLU A 26 -7.79 -7.70 14.11
N ASN A 27 -8.81 -7.48 14.95
CA ASN A 27 -9.00 -6.28 15.77
C ASN A 27 -7.86 -6.12 16.79
N THR A 28 -6.69 -5.70 16.31
CA THR A 28 -5.43 -5.63 17.05
C THR A 28 -4.97 -4.18 17.07
N TYR A 29 -4.63 -3.69 18.26
CA TYR A 29 -4.08 -2.34 18.41
C TYR A 29 -2.75 -2.23 17.66
N ILE A 30 -2.65 -1.24 16.76
CA ILE A 30 -1.40 -0.91 16.08
C ILE A 30 -0.52 -0.10 17.05
N LEU A 31 0.29 -0.80 17.85
CA LEU A 31 1.23 -0.18 18.80
C LEU A 31 2.42 0.50 18.09
N ARG A 32 2.71 0.10 16.85
CA ARG A 32 3.78 0.65 16.02
C ARG A 32 3.25 1.04 14.64
N PRO A 33 3.53 2.27 14.17
CA PRO A 33 3.06 2.70 12.85
C PRO A 33 3.55 1.76 11.74
N VAL A 34 2.64 1.35 10.86
CA VAL A 34 2.95 0.49 9.72
C VAL A 34 3.75 1.31 8.70
N PHE A 35 5.05 1.04 8.59
CA PHE A 35 5.95 1.84 7.76
C PHE A 35 5.63 1.76 6.26
N GLN A 36 4.99 0.67 5.82
CA GLN A 36 4.52 0.48 4.45
C GLN A 36 3.33 1.41 4.12
N GLN A 37 2.50 1.75 5.10
CA GLN A 37 1.35 2.65 4.94
C GLN A 37 1.71 4.13 5.16
N ARG A 38 2.98 4.43 5.44
CA ARG A 38 3.43 5.81 5.61
C ARG A 38 3.31 6.57 4.29
N PHE A 39 2.76 7.77 4.35
CA PHE A 39 2.77 8.70 3.24
C PHE A 39 4.21 8.98 2.81
N ARG A 40 4.50 8.75 1.53
CA ARG A 40 5.81 9.02 0.93
C ARG A 40 5.70 10.21 -0.03
N PRO A 41 6.13 11.42 0.38
CA PRO A 41 6.03 12.61 -0.46
C PRO A 41 6.70 12.44 -1.83
N SER A 42 7.84 11.75 -1.90
CA SER A 42 8.54 11.50 -3.18
C SER A 42 7.68 10.70 -4.15
N VAL A 43 7.08 9.60 -3.68
CA VAL A 43 6.17 8.77 -4.49
C VAL A 43 4.94 9.56 -4.93
N VAL A 44 4.52 10.54 -4.11
CA VAL A 44 3.40 11.43 -4.44
C VAL A 44 3.78 12.43 -5.49
N LYS A 45 4.94 13.06 -5.35
CA LYS A 45 5.50 13.97 -6.34
C LYS A 45 5.66 13.29 -7.69
N ASP A 46 6.26 12.10 -7.73
CA ASP A 46 6.50 11.37 -8.99
C ASP A 46 5.18 10.99 -9.68
N CYS A 47 4.20 10.52 -8.89
CA CYS A 47 2.86 10.22 -9.40
C CYS A 47 2.16 11.44 -10.00
N ILE A 48 2.24 12.60 -9.33
CA ILE A 48 1.64 13.86 -9.81
C ILE A 48 2.33 14.29 -11.11
N HIS A 49 3.66 14.30 -11.14
CA HIS A 49 4.43 14.67 -12.33
C HIS A 49 4.14 13.77 -13.52
N ALA A 50 4.00 12.45 -13.31
CA ALA A 50 3.66 11.51 -14.38
C ALA A 50 2.28 11.81 -14.96
N VAL A 51 1.26 11.98 -14.11
CA VAL A 51 -0.11 12.30 -14.52
C VAL A 51 -0.16 13.63 -15.26
N LEU A 52 0.50 14.67 -14.74
CA LEU A 52 0.57 15.97 -15.39
C LEU A 52 1.24 15.89 -16.75
N LYS A 53 2.36 15.17 -16.86
CA LYS A 53 3.10 15.06 -18.12
C LYS A 53 2.31 14.29 -19.18
N GLU A 54 1.58 13.26 -18.78
CA GLU A 54 0.74 12.46 -19.68
C GLU A 54 -0.45 13.27 -20.23
N GLU A 55 -1.19 13.92 -19.33
CA GLU A 55 -2.44 14.62 -19.69
C GLU A 55 -2.18 15.99 -20.33
N LEU A 56 -1.11 16.69 -19.93
CA LEU A 56 -0.81 18.04 -20.41
C LEU A 56 0.15 18.07 -21.61
N ALA A 57 0.79 16.96 -22.00
CA ALA A 57 1.74 16.97 -23.11
C ALA A 57 1.14 17.44 -24.44
N ASN A 58 -0.16 17.21 -24.65
CA ASN A 58 -0.87 17.55 -25.88
C ASN A 58 -1.97 18.59 -25.67
N ALA A 59 -2.07 19.17 -24.47
CA ALA A 59 -3.11 20.11 -24.12
C ALA A 59 -2.62 21.54 -24.36
N GLU A 60 -3.35 22.28 -25.19
CA GLU A 60 -3.19 23.73 -25.32
C GLU A 60 -4.13 24.44 -24.34
N TYR A 61 -3.70 25.59 -23.83
CA TYR A 61 -4.51 26.35 -22.88
C TYR A 61 -5.74 26.94 -23.58
N SER A 62 -6.93 26.51 -23.15
CA SER A 62 -8.21 27.06 -23.58
C SER A 62 -9.06 27.46 -22.37
N PRO A 63 -9.49 28.73 -22.25
CA PRO A 63 -10.20 29.22 -21.08
C PRO A 63 -11.55 28.52 -20.84
N GLU A 64 -12.24 28.06 -21.88
CA GLU A 64 -13.48 27.27 -21.76
C GLU A 64 -13.23 25.85 -21.20
N GLU A 65 -12.17 25.18 -21.63
CA GLU A 65 -11.93 23.75 -21.36
C GLU A 65 -11.06 23.51 -20.11
N MET A 66 -10.23 24.49 -19.73
CA MET A 66 -9.30 24.36 -18.59
C MET A 66 -9.97 24.07 -17.23
N PRO A 67 -11.13 24.65 -16.87
CA PRO A 67 -11.80 24.33 -15.62
C PRO A 67 -12.19 22.85 -15.54
N GLN A 68 -12.65 22.26 -16.65
CA GLN A 68 -13.02 20.86 -16.73
C GLN A 68 -11.80 19.96 -16.68
N LEU A 69 -10.75 20.29 -17.45
CA LEU A 69 -9.51 19.55 -17.47
C LEU A 69 -8.80 19.55 -16.10
N THR A 70 -8.78 20.69 -15.41
CA THR A 70 -8.19 20.80 -14.07
C THR A 70 -8.94 19.94 -13.06
N LYS A 71 -10.28 19.94 -13.13
CA LYS A 71 -11.11 19.10 -12.27
C LYS A 71 -10.82 17.62 -12.52
N HIS A 72 -10.84 17.18 -13.77
CA HIS A 72 -10.52 15.80 -14.16
C HIS A 72 -9.15 15.36 -13.64
N LEU A 73 -8.14 16.20 -13.80
CA LEU A 73 -6.77 15.96 -13.35
C LEU A 73 -6.69 15.79 -11.83
N SER A 74 -7.40 16.63 -11.07
CA SER A 74 -7.44 16.54 -9.60
C SER A 74 -8.12 15.25 -9.11
N GLU A 75 -9.18 14.81 -9.79
CA GLU A 75 -9.90 13.57 -9.48
C GLU A 75 -9.04 12.35 -9.80
N ASN A 76 -8.39 12.32 -10.96
CA ASN A 76 -7.48 11.26 -11.37
C ASN A 76 -6.29 11.11 -10.40
N ILE A 77 -5.68 12.23 -9.97
CA ILE A 77 -4.63 12.21 -8.95
C ILE A 77 -5.15 11.65 -7.62
N LYS A 78 -6.34 12.05 -7.19
CA LYS A 78 -6.97 11.57 -5.93
C LYS A 78 -7.23 10.06 -5.98
N ASP A 79 -7.72 9.54 -7.10
CA ASP A 79 -8.02 8.12 -7.25
C ASP A 79 -6.75 7.25 -7.31
N LYS A 80 -5.70 7.74 -7.97
CA LYS A 80 -4.36 7.11 -7.93
C LYS A 80 -3.75 7.09 -6.52
N LYS A 81 -4.13 8.03 -5.63
CA LYS A 81 -3.70 8.05 -4.21
C LYS A 81 -4.49 7.12 -3.32
N LYS A 82 -5.80 6.96 -3.57
CA LYS A 82 -6.70 6.17 -2.72
C LYS A 82 -6.46 4.66 -2.81
N LYS A 83 -5.85 4.18 -3.89
CA LYS A 83 -5.69 2.75 -4.21
C LYS A 83 -4.39 2.12 -3.68
N LYS A 84 -3.58 2.83 -2.89
CA LYS A 84 -2.24 2.39 -2.49
C LYS A 84 -2.00 2.50 -0.99
#